data_AF-A0A1B8YHA6-F1
#
_entry.id   AF-A0A1B8YHA6-F1
#
_cell.length_a   1.000
_cell.length_b   1.000
_cell.length_c   1.000
_cell.angle_alpha   90.00
_cell.angle_beta   90.00
_cell.angle_gamma   90.00
#
_symmetry.space_group_name_H-M   'P 1'
#
loop_
_entity.id
_entity.type
_entity.pdbx_description
1 polymer ?
#
loop_
_entity_poly.entity_id
_entity_poly.type
_entity_poly.pdbx_seq_one_letter_code
_entity_poly.pdbx_strand_id
1 'polypeptide(L)'
;MVSSRDDIPLNELLGDSASLTITRNGVTERTINGLITGVEQDNTDGRRTVYIFTVRPTMWLMTLNQDSRIFHRQSVPEILAILLKEHRILFTCDTLYKRHAEREYTTKKRESAYDFWCRLAKRGSVYSYSAGYENADYPG
;
A
#
# COMPACT_ATOMS: atom_id res chain seq x y z
N MET A 1 12.28 -15.12 -7.94
CA MET A 1 13.63 -14.97 -7.36
C MET A 1 14.30 -16.33 -7.34
N VAL A 2 15.64 -16.38 -7.28
CA VAL A 2 16.38 -17.64 -7.21
C VAL A 2 17.36 -17.54 -6.05
N SER A 3 17.42 -18.59 -5.22
CA SER A 3 18.34 -18.67 -4.09
C SER A 3 19.17 -19.95 -4.17
N SER A 4 20.38 -19.92 -3.62
CA SER A 4 21.21 -21.10 -3.37
C SER A 4 20.79 -21.87 -2.11
N ARG A 5 19.83 -21.32 -1.35
CA ARG A 5 19.27 -21.92 -0.14
C ARG A 5 17.86 -22.45 -0.42
N ASP A 6 17.64 -23.72 -0.10
CA ASP A 6 16.35 -24.42 -0.19
C ASP A 6 15.59 -24.46 1.16
N ASP A 7 16.20 -23.91 2.23
CA ASP A 7 15.72 -23.96 3.61
C ASP A 7 15.14 -22.63 4.13
N ILE A 8 14.70 -21.74 3.23
CA ILE A 8 14.17 -20.43 3.64
C ILE A 8 12.84 -20.64 4.39
N PRO A 9 12.68 -20.11 5.63
CA PRO A 9 11.44 -20.28 6.39
C PRO A 9 10.31 -19.40 5.82
N LEU A 10 9.65 -19.88 4.78
CA LEU A 10 8.69 -19.09 3.99
C LEU A 10 7.50 -18.57 4.79
N ASN A 11 7.05 -19.32 5.80
CA ASN A 11 5.97 -18.90 6.69
C ASN A 11 6.33 -17.68 7.52
N GLU A 12 7.60 -17.50 7.88
CA GLU A 12 8.06 -16.33 8.63
C GLU A 12 8.06 -15.06 7.77
N LEU A 13 8.12 -15.22 6.44
CA LEU A 13 8.11 -14.11 5.49
C LEU A 13 6.70 -13.58 5.18
N LEU A 14 5.65 -14.34 5.49
CA LEU A 14 4.28 -13.92 5.21
C LEU A 14 3.88 -12.76 6.14
N GLY A 15 3.43 -11.66 5.54
CA GLY A 15 3.05 -10.45 6.27
C GLY A 15 4.21 -9.48 6.54
N ASP A 16 5.45 -9.85 6.22
CA ASP A 16 6.59 -8.95 6.32
C ASP A 16 6.58 -7.90 5.23
N SER A 17 7.20 -6.75 5.55
CA SER A 17 7.39 -5.66 4.60
C SER A 17 8.45 -6.03 3.56
N ALA A 18 8.13 -5.81 2.30
CA ALA A 18 9.03 -6.02 1.17
C ALA A 18 9.08 -4.78 0.27
N SER A 19 10.24 -4.58 -0.35
CA SER A 19 10.47 -3.52 -1.32
C SER A 19 10.99 -4.13 -2.62
N LEU A 20 10.31 -3.83 -3.73
CA LEU A 20 10.74 -4.22 -5.07
C LEU A 20 11.18 -2.98 -5.83
N THR A 21 12.48 -2.85 -6.03
CA THR A 21 13.08 -1.77 -6.81
C THR A 21 13.32 -2.22 -8.26
N ILE A 22 12.74 -1.48 -9.21
CA ILE A 22 12.95 -1.67 -10.64
C ILE A 22 14.00 -0.66 -11.10
N THR A 23 15.11 -1.16 -11.60
CA THR A 23 16.22 -0.35 -12.12
C THR A 23 16.37 -0.53 -13.62
N ARG A 24 16.59 0.56 -14.36
CA ARG A 24 16.92 0.55 -15.78
C ARG A 24 18.20 1.33 -16.00
N ASN A 25 19.16 0.72 -16.71
CA ASN A 25 20.49 1.32 -16.97
C ASN A 25 21.21 1.80 -15.70
N GLY A 26 21.07 1.08 -14.59
CA GLY A 26 21.67 1.46 -13.30
C GLY A 26 20.94 2.57 -12.53
N VAL A 27 19.86 3.14 -13.09
CA VAL A 27 19.02 4.15 -12.44
C VAL A 27 17.74 3.50 -11.92
N THR A 28 17.34 3.82 -10.69
CA THR A 28 16.07 3.39 -10.12
C THR A 28 14.91 4.09 -10.81
N GLU A 29 14.07 3.33 -11.51
CA GLU A 29 12.85 3.87 -12.13
C GLU A 29 11.70 3.96 -11.14
N ARG A 30 11.54 2.93 -10.29
CA ARG A 30 10.50 2.89 -9.26
C ARG A 30 10.79 1.88 -8.18
N THR A 31 10.27 2.16 -6.98
CA THR A 31 10.26 1.24 -5.86
C THR A 31 8.81 0.96 -5.45
N ILE A 32 8.45 -0.31 -5.34
CA ILE A 32 7.15 -0.77 -4.84
C ILE A 32 7.35 -1.26 -3.42
N ASN A 33 6.82 -0.52 -2.45
CA ASN A 33 6.77 -0.96 -1.07
C ASN A 33 5.45 -1.68 -0.81
N GLY A 34 5.51 -2.82 -0.12
CA GLY A 34 4.34 -3.65 0.12
C GLY A 34 4.58 -4.72 1.17
N LEU A 35 3.64 -5.66 1.24
CA LEU A 35 3.67 -6.81 2.13
C LEU A 35 3.75 -8.07 1.29
N ILE A 36 4.48 -9.07 1.79
CA ILE A 36 4.49 -10.41 1.21
C ILE A 36 3.18 -11.09 1.60
N THR A 37 2.34 -11.38 0.60
CA THR A 37 1.02 -12.01 0.82
C THR A 37 0.96 -13.46 0.34
N GLY A 38 2.05 -13.94 -0.26
CA GLY A 38 2.15 -15.30 -0.75
C GLY A 38 3.61 -15.62 -1.06
N VAL A 39 4.02 -16.83 -0.72
CA VAL A 39 5.34 -17.36 -1.03
C VAL A 39 5.16 -18.79 -1.51
N GLU A 40 5.74 -19.10 -2.67
CA GLU A 40 5.73 -20.44 -3.24
C GLU A 40 7.17 -20.84 -3.57
N GLN A 41 7.54 -22.07 -3.18
CA GLN A 41 8.77 -22.72 -3.62
C GLN A 41 8.44 -23.56 -4.84
N ASP A 42 9.10 -23.24 -5.94
CA ASP A 42 8.97 -23.97 -7.19
C ASP A 42 10.20 -24.89 -7.38
N ASN A 43 10.46 -25.32 -8.59
CA ASN A 43 11.46 -26.32 -8.92
C ASN A 43 12.85 -26.01 -8.33
N THR A 44 13.50 -27.04 -7.81
CA THR A 44 14.86 -26.99 -7.26
C THR A 44 15.77 -27.83 -8.15
N ASP A 45 16.71 -27.21 -8.86
CA ASP A 45 17.60 -27.93 -9.80
C ASP A 45 18.81 -28.62 -9.12
N GLY A 46 18.80 -28.72 -7.79
CA GLY A 46 19.89 -29.26 -6.98
C GLY A 46 21.02 -28.26 -6.69
N ARG A 47 21.07 -27.10 -7.37
CA ARG A 47 21.96 -25.97 -7.03
C ARG A 47 21.21 -24.68 -6.72
N ARG A 48 19.99 -24.55 -7.25
CA ARG A 48 19.18 -23.35 -7.15
C ARG A 48 17.73 -23.71 -6.92
N THR A 49 17.09 -23.01 -5.99
CA THR A 49 15.66 -23.08 -5.73
C THR A 49 15.00 -21.81 -6.22
N VAL A 50 13.91 -21.99 -6.98
CA VAL A 50 13.08 -20.88 -7.46
C VAL A 50 12.04 -20.56 -6.39
N TYR A 51 11.93 -19.28 -6.03
CA TYR A 51 10.91 -18.77 -5.13
C TYR A 51 10.06 -17.71 -5.83
N ILE A 52 8.74 -17.84 -5.69
CA ILE A 52 7.76 -16.89 -6.19
C ILE A 52 7.19 -16.13 -4.99
N PHE A 53 7.32 -14.82 -5.00
CA PHE A 53 6.79 -13.94 -3.98
C PHE A 53 5.65 -13.10 -4.55
N THR A 54 4.50 -13.10 -3.89
CA THR A 54 3.41 -12.17 -4.17
C THR A 54 3.54 -10.98 -3.24
N VAL A 55 3.90 -9.81 -3.79
CA VAL A 55 3.98 -8.55 -3.04
C VAL A 55 2.78 -7.68 -3.38
N ARG A 56 2.03 -7.25 -2.36
CA ARG A 56 0.90 -6.32 -2.52
C ARG A 56 1.17 -5.00 -1.79
N PRO A 57 0.73 -3.85 -2.31
CA PRO A 57 0.83 -2.58 -1.58
C PRO A 57 0.16 -2.68 -0.22
N THR A 58 0.65 -1.98 0.80
CA THR A 58 0.08 -2.00 2.16
C THR A 58 -1.42 -1.65 2.19
N MET A 59 -1.86 -0.80 1.25
CA MET A 59 -3.27 -0.44 1.07
C MET A 59 -4.19 -1.63 0.77
N TRP A 60 -3.65 -2.75 0.29
CA TRP A 60 -4.39 -4.00 0.12
C TRP A 60 -4.99 -4.53 1.44
N LEU A 61 -4.36 -4.27 2.59
CA LEU A 61 -4.94 -4.66 3.89
C LEU A 61 -6.34 -4.08 4.12
N MET A 62 -6.65 -2.92 3.51
CA MET A 62 -7.96 -2.28 3.58
C MET A 62 -9.05 -3.00 2.77
N THR A 63 -8.68 -3.97 1.92
CA THR A 63 -9.65 -4.81 1.18
C THR A 63 -10.07 -6.04 1.98
N LEU A 64 -9.34 -6.37 3.05
CA LEU A 64 -9.56 -7.58 3.85
C LEU A 64 -10.64 -7.43 4.92
N ASN A 65 -11.16 -6.21 5.12
CA ASN A 65 -12.25 -5.95 6.04
C ASN A 65 -13.54 -5.61 5.29
N GLN A 66 -14.66 -5.78 5.98
CA GLN A 66 -15.96 -5.29 5.55
C GLN A 66 -16.79 -4.97 6.80
N ASP A 67 -17.25 -3.74 6.92
CA ASP A 67 -18.02 -3.28 8.08
C ASP A 67 -19.00 -2.16 7.68
N SER A 68 -19.76 -1.68 8.67
CA SER A 68 -20.56 -0.46 8.54
C SER A 68 -20.23 0.52 9.65
N ARG A 69 -20.04 1.78 9.31
CA ARG A 69 -19.67 2.85 10.25
C ARG A 69 -20.25 4.19 9.85
N ILE A 70 -20.61 5.00 10.85
CA ILE A 70 -21.04 6.39 10.67
C ILE A 70 -19.91 7.29 11.17
N PHE A 71 -19.49 8.22 10.33
CA PHE A 71 -18.56 9.31 10.67
C PHE A 71 -19.39 10.59 10.80
N HIS A 72 -19.41 11.20 11.98
CA HIS A 72 -20.21 12.39 12.27
C HIS A 72 -19.31 13.62 12.39
N ARG A 73 -19.69 14.74 11.76
CA ARG A 73 -18.95 16.02 11.79
C ARG A 73 -17.46 15.87 11.45
N GLN A 74 -17.19 15.21 10.32
CA GLN A 74 -15.83 15.01 9.83
C GLN A 74 -15.71 15.39 8.35
N SER A 75 -14.56 15.94 7.99
CA SER A 75 -14.21 16.22 6.60
C SER A 75 -13.76 14.95 5.86
N VAL A 76 -13.79 14.96 4.53
CA VAL A 76 -13.32 13.80 3.73
C VAL A 76 -11.85 13.46 4.03
N PRO A 77 -10.90 14.41 4.05
CA PRO A 77 -9.50 14.13 4.39
C PRO A 77 -9.33 13.50 5.77
N GLU A 78 -10.08 13.96 6.79
CA GLU A 78 -10.06 13.36 8.13
C GLU A 78 -10.49 11.89 8.10
N ILE A 79 -11.59 11.59 7.41
CA ILE A 79 -12.07 10.21 7.28
C ILE A 79 -11.02 9.35 6.57
N LEU A 80 -10.41 9.84 5.48
CA LEU A 80 -9.37 9.10 4.76
C LEU A 80 -8.13 8.86 5.65
N ALA A 81 -7.71 9.87 6.42
CA ALA A 81 -6.59 9.75 7.36
C ALA A 81 -6.86 8.74 8.48
N ILE A 82 -8.08 8.71 9.01
CA ILE A 82 -8.50 7.71 10.01
C ILE A 82 -8.35 6.29 9.45
N LEU A 83 -8.86 6.04 8.23
CA LEU A 83 -8.78 4.72 7.59
C LEU A 83 -7.32 4.29 7.37
N LEU A 84 -6.47 5.20 6.88
CA LEU A 84 -5.05 4.89 6.67
C LEU A 84 -4.33 4.56 7.99
N LYS A 85 -4.61 5.34 9.05
CA LYS A 85 -4.02 5.13 10.38
C LYS A 85 -4.46 3.81 11.01
N GLU A 86 -5.74 3.45 10.91
CA GLU A 86 -6.28 2.18 11.41
C GLU A 86 -5.58 0.96 10.79
N HIS A 87 -5.20 1.07 9.52
CA HIS A 87 -4.48 0.03 8.79
C HIS A 87 -2.94 0.20 8.81
N ARG A 88 -2.41 1.12 9.64
CA ARG A 88 -0.96 1.41 9.77
C ARG A 88 -0.28 1.74 8.44
N ILE A 89 -1.00 2.35 7.52
CA ILE A 89 -0.47 2.81 6.23
C ILE A 89 0.16 4.18 6.45
N LEU A 90 1.42 4.32 6.03
CA LEU A 90 2.12 5.60 6.08
C LEU A 90 1.56 6.54 4.99
N PHE A 91 1.28 7.78 5.36
CA PHE A 91 0.85 8.83 4.43
C PHE A 91 1.35 10.20 4.91
N THR A 92 1.60 11.09 3.96
CA THR A 92 1.89 12.50 4.26
C THR A 92 0.59 13.28 4.14
N CYS A 93 0.26 14.08 5.14
CA CYS A 93 -0.96 14.88 5.16
C CYS A 93 -1.13 15.74 3.89
N ASP A 94 -0.03 16.27 3.33
CA ASP A 94 0.01 17.05 2.07
C ASP A 94 -0.66 16.36 0.88
N THR A 95 -0.67 15.03 0.83
CA THR A 95 -1.31 14.26 -0.27
C THR A 95 -2.84 14.29 -0.22
N LEU A 96 -3.42 14.69 0.93
CA LEU A 96 -4.87 14.70 1.17
C LEU A 96 -5.50 16.10 1.07
N TYR A 97 -4.71 17.16 0.83
CA TYR A 97 -5.22 18.54 0.89
C TYR A 97 -5.87 19.01 -0.41
N LYS A 98 -7.19 18.85 -0.47
CA LYS A 98 -8.08 19.94 -0.91
C LYS A 98 -8.95 20.35 0.28
N ARG A 99 -9.25 21.64 0.40
CA ARG A 99 -10.10 22.15 1.49
C ARG A 99 -11.51 21.59 1.29
N HIS A 100 -11.92 20.66 2.16
CA HIS A 100 -13.23 20.04 2.13
C HIS A 100 -14.05 20.54 3.32
N ALA A 101 -15.30 20.94 3.07
CA ALA A 101 -16.22 21.26 4.14
C ALA A 101 -16.48 20.03 5.02
N GLU A 102 -16.63 20.25 6.33
CA GLU A 102 -17.13 19.24 7.25
C GLU A 102 -18.50 18.75 6.80
N ARG A 103 -18.73 17.45 6.90
CA ARG A 103 -20.03 16.84 6.63
C ARG A 103 -20.70 16.51 7.94
N GLU A 104 -22.02 16.75 8.03
CA GLU A 104 -22.81 16.37 9.20
C GLU A 104 -22.67 14.87 9.48
N TYR A 105 -22.84 14.02 8.45
CA TYR A 105 -22.49 12.61 8.54
C TYR A 105 -22.03 12.03 7.20
N THR A 106 -21.17 11.01 7.27
CA THR A 106 -20.78 10.16 6.14
C THR A 106 -20.87 8.70 6.58
N THR A 107 -21.50 7.85 5.77
CA THR A 107 -21.67 6.42 6.11
C THR A 107 -20.82 5.54 5.22
N LYS A 108 -20.16 4.55 5.83
CA LYS A 108 -19.61 3.34 5.21
C LYS A 108 -20.64 2.23 5.40
N LYS A 109 -21.15 1.63 4.32
CA LYS A 109 -22.25 0.64 4.41
C LYS A 109 -21.85 -0.68 3.78
N ARG A 110 -21.51 -1.67 4.61
CA ARG A 110 -21.18 -3.05 4.21
C ARG A 110 -20.17 -3.11 3.06
N GLU A 111 -19.18 -2.22 3.07
CA GLU A 111 -18.13 -2.13 2.05
C GLU A 111 -16.77 -2.22 2.75
N SER A 112 -15.72 -2.56 2.00
CA SER A 112 -14.36 -2.60 2.55
C SER A 112 -13.84 -1.20 2.87
N ALA A 113 -12.83 -1.08 3.73
CA ALA A 113 -12.19 0.21 3.98
C ALA A 113 -11.60 0.78 2.70
N TYR A 114 -11.07 -0.07 1.81
CA TYR A 114 -10.53 0.33 0.51
C TYR A 114 -11.62 0.86 -0.42
N ASP A 115 -12.74 0.15 -0.57
CA ASP A 115 -13.82 0.59 -1.46
C ASP A 115 -14.42 1.92 -0.98
N PHE A 116 -14.59 2.05 0.33
CA PHE A 116 -15.03 3.30 0.95
C PHE A 116 -14.05 4.44 0.69
N TRP A 117 -12.75 4.19 0.87
CA TRP A 117 -11.68 5.14 0.58
C TRP A 117 -11.73 5.59 -0.89
N CYS A 118 -11.79 4.65 -1.83
CA CYS A 118 -11.88 4.96 -3.27
C CYS A 118 -13.15 5.75 -3.61
N ARG A 119 -14.29 5.40 -3.01
CA ARG A 119 -15.57 6.11 -3.21
C ARG A 119 -15.49 7.57 -2.74
N LEU A 120 -14.81 7.82 -1.63
CA LEU A 120 -14.61 9.16 -1.10
C LEU A 120 -13.58 9.95 -1.93
N ALA A 121 -12.45 9.33 -2.30
CA ALA A 121 -11.41 9.95 -3.12
C ALA A 121 -11.89 10.32 -4.54
N LYS A 122 -12.81 9.54 -5.13
CA LYS A 122 -13.43 9.85 -6.43
C LYS A 122 -14.39 11.05 -6.38
N ARG A 123 -15.05 11.30 -5.24
CA ARG A 123 -16.11 12.33 -5.10
C ARG A 123 -15.59 13.72 -4.72
N GLY A 124 -14.35 13.83 -4.24
CA GLY A 124 -13.68 15.09 -3.96
C GLY A 124 -12.22 14.90 -4.31
N SER A 125 -11.65 15.75 -5.17
CA SER A 125 -10.37 15.48 -5.81
C SER A 125 -9.21 15.37 -4.82
N VAL A 126 -8.98 14.16 -4.32
CA VAL A 126 -7.85 13.74 -3.49
C VAL A 126 -7.04 12.79 -4.34
N TYR A 127 -6.28 13.35 -5.28
CA TYR A 127 -5.29 12.61 -6.04
C TYR A 127 -4.04 13.48 -6.18
N SER A 128 -3.11 13.34 -5.24
CA SER A 128 -1.68 13.38 -5.53
C SER A 128 -1.06 12.12 -4.95
N TYR A 129 -0.85 11.11 -5.80
CA TYR A 129 0.06 10.02 -5.48
C TYR A 129 1.47 10.61 -5.53
N SER A 130 2.06 10.95 -4.40
CA SER A 130 3.51 11.10 -4.33
C SER A 130 4.10 9.70 -4.28
N ALA A 131 4.45 9.16 -5.44
CA ALA A 131 5.71 8.44 -5.49
C ALA A 131 6.74 9.41 -4.90
N GLY A 132 7.43 9.03 -3.82
CA GLY A 132 8.49 9.85 -3.25
C GLY A 132 9.55 10.09 -4.33
N TYR A 133 9.40 11.19 -5.06
CA TYR A 133 10.46 11.81 -5.81
C TYR A 133 11.22 12.65 -4.80
N GLU A 134 12.23 12.05 -4.19
CA GLU A 134 13.33 12.81 -3.65
C GLU A 134 14.09 13.35 -4.87
N ASN A 135 13.86 14.61 -5.20
CA ASN A 135 14.66 15.34 -6.16
C ASN A 135 16.11 15.30 -5.64
N ALA A 136 16.93 14.46 -6.24
CA ALA A 136 18.37 14.66 -6.17
C ALA A 136 18.67 15.95 -6.94
N ASP A 137 18.89 17.04 -6.19
CA ASP A 137 19.66 18.17 -6.68
C ASP A 137 20.92 17.63 -7.37
N TYR A 138 21.06 17.92 -8.66
CA TYR A 138 22.33 17.76 -9.36
C TYR A 138 23.17 19.01 -9.11
N PRO A 139 24.31 18.93 -8.39
CA PRO A 139 25.35 19.93 -8.52
C PRO A 139 26.28 19.54 -9.69
N GLY A 140 26.41 20.43 -10.67
CA GLY A 140 27.57 20.53 -11.58
C GLY A 140 27.58 19.61 -12.79
#